data_AF-A0A0D0DZW5-F1
#
_entry.id   AF-A0A0D0DZW5-F1
#
_cell.length_a   1.000
_cell.length_b   1.000
_cell.length_c   1.000
_cell.angle_alpha   90.00
_cell.angle_beta   90.00
_cell.angle_gamma   90.00
#
_symmetry.space_group_name_H-M   'P 1'
#
loop_
_entity.id
_entity.type
_entity.pdbx_description
1 polymer ?
#
loop_
_entity_poly.entity_id
_entity_poly.type
_entity_poly.pdbx_seq_one_letter_code
_entity_poly.pdbx_strand_id
1 'polypeptide(L)'
;AVKVITILSSMEHAGLNLLLLLDLLSWGDQECVVSVKIRYEHTALMVSEELPGIMEYWRSPPQATGSMDVHAKAAQPVVEEFSFSCIADIIEKELQGIQELSICPSDEVSDSGLTCFLIEDMVLKLST
;
A
#
# COMPACT_ATOMS: atom_id res chain seq x y z
N ALA A 1 -22.77 20.37 0.33
CA ALA A 1 -23.79 19.68 1.16
C ALA A 1 -25.00 19.24 0.33
N VAL A 2 -25.84 20.16 -0.18
CA VAL A 2 -27.13 19.81 -0.85
C VAL A 2 -26.98 18.76 -1.96
N LYS A 3 -26.05 18.94 -2.90
CA LYS A 3 -25.82 17.98 -3.99
C LYS A 3 -25.46 16.58 -3.50
N VAL A 4 -24.61 16.49 -2.47
CA VAL A 4 -24.17 15.21 -1.88
C VAL A 4 -25.35 14.53 -1.19
N ILE A 5 -26.15 15.28 -0.42
CA ILE A 5 -27.36 14.75 0.23
C ILE A 5 -28.33 14.19 -0.81
N THR A 6 -28.56 14.91 -1.92
CA THR A 6 -29.43 14.41 -3.00
C THR A 6 -28.93 13.10 -3.60
N ILE A 7 -27.62 12.95 -3.79
CA ILE A 7 -27.02 11.70 -4.29
C ILE A 7 -27.22 10.58 -3.26
N LEU A 8 -26.93 10.83 -1.99
CA LEU A 8 -27.11 9.84 -0.91
C LEU A 8 -28.56 9.38 -0.80
N SER A 9 -29.53 10.30 -0.89
CA SER A 9 -30.94 9.92 -0.94
C SER A 9 -31.27 9.10 -2.17
N SER A 10 -30.70 9.42 -3.34
CA SER A 10 -30.92 8.64 -4.56
C SER A 10 -30.36 7.22 -4.44
N MET A 11 -29.20 7.07 -3.79
CA MET A 11 -28.60 5.76 -3.50
C MET A 11 -29.50 4.94 -2.58
N GLU A 12 -30.02 5.55 -1.52
CA GLU A 12 -30.93 4.89 -0.58
C GLU A 12 -32.20 4.38 -1.28
N HIS A 13 -32.80 5.18 -2.18
CA HIS A 13 -33.95 4.76 -2.99
C HIS A 13 -33.60 3.60 -3.95
N ALA A 14 -32.35 3.51 -4.39
CA ALA A 14 -31.84 2.41 -5.21
C ALA A 14 -31.40 1.18 -4.40
N GLY A 15 -31.53 1.20 -3.07
CA GLY A 15 -31.07 0.12 -2.19
C GLY A 15 -29.55 0.05 -2.03
N LEU A 16 -28.84 1.15 -2.31
CA LEU A 16 -27.40 1.26 -2.18
C LEU A 16 -27.01 2.15 -1.00
N ASN A 17 -25.87 1.83 -0.38
CA ASN A 17 -25.17 2.72 0.54
C ASN A 17 -23.79 3.06 -0.01
N LEU A 18 -23.08 3.98 0.65
CA LEU A 18 -21.76 4.46 0.18
C LEU A 18 -20.75 3.32 0.03
N LEU A 19 -20.72 2.37 0.96
CA LEU A 19 -19.79 1.24 0.92
C LEU A 19 -20.09 0.32 -0.26
N LEU A 20 -21.36 -0.03 -0.47
CA LEU A 20 -21.78 -0.86 -1.61
C LEU A 20 -21.48 -0.20 -2.94
N LEU A 21 -21.68 1.12 -3.06
CA LEU A 21 -21.35 1.84 -4.28
C LEU A 21 -19.84 1.81 -4.55
N LEU A 22 -19.01 2.06 -3.54
CA LEU A 22 -17.55 2.03 -3.68
C LEU A 22 -17.05 0.64 -4.06
N ASP A 23 -17.62 -0.42 -3.48
CA ASP A 23 -17.30 -1.81 -3.80
C ASP A 23 -17.66 -2.15 -5.26
N LEU A 24 -18.90 -1.85 -5.67
CA LEU A 24 -19.39 -2.06 -7.04
C LEU A 24 -18.60 -1.26 -8.08
N LEU A 25 -18.19 -0.04 -7.75
CA LEU A 25 -17.41 0.83 -8.64
C LEU A 25 -15.94 0.39 -8.76
N SER A 26 -15.37 -0.20 -7.69
CA SER A 26 -13.96 -0.60 -7.67
C SER A 26 -13.75 -1.91 -8.43
N TRP A 27 -14.36 -3.00 -7.96
CA TRP A 27 -14.18 -4.32 -8.59
C TRP A 27 -15.47 -5.14 -8.68
N GLY A 28 -16.52 -4.76 -7.95
CA GLY A 28 -17.92 -5.13 -8.13
C GLY A 28 -18.23 -6.54 -8.61
N ASP A 29 -19.30 -6.64 -9.40
CA ASP A 29 -19.73 -7.88 -10.04
C ASP A 29 -19.48 -7.87 -11.56
N GLN A 30 -19.78 -9.01 -12.21
CA GLN A 30 -19.58 -9.15 -13.65
C GLN A 30 -20.38 -8.11 -14.46
N GLU A 31 -21.53 -7.67 -13.95
CA GLU A 31 -22.37 -6.66 -14.61
C GLU A 31 -21.71 -5.28 -14.58
N CYS A 32 -21.05 -4.93 -13.46
CA CYS A 32 -20.25 -3.73 -13.33
C CYS A 32 -19.04 -3.74 -14.27
N VAL A 33 -18.37 -4.90 -14.41
CA VAL A 33 -17.19 -5.06 -15.28
C VAL A 33 -17.53 -4.92 -16.77
N VAL A 34 -18.72 -5.32 -17.22
CA VAL A 34 -19.08 -5.18 -18.64
C VAL A 34 -19.62 -3.80 -19.01
N SER A 35 -20.06 -3.01 -18.02
CA SER A 35 -20.58 -1.67 -18.24
C SER A 35 -19.48 -0.69 -18.62
N VAL A 36 -19.51 -0.18 -19.86
CA VAL A 36 -18.55 0.82 -20.36
C VAL A 36 -18.50 2.06 -19.48
N LYS A 37 -19.66 2.50 -18.98
CA LYS A 37 -19.75 3.68 -18.12
C LYS A 37 -19.06 3.45 -16.78
N ILE A 38 -19.31 2.31 -16.13
CA ILE A 38 -18.72 2.00 -14.82
C ILE A 38 -17.20 1.84 -14.96
N ARG A 39 -16.73 1.16 -16.01
CA ARG A 39 -15.31 1.04 -16.30
C ARG A 39 -14.61 2.40 -16.49
N TYR A 40 -15.28 3.33 -17.15
CA TYR A 40 -14.74 4.68 -17.34
C TYR A 40 -14.56 5.39 -16.00
N GLU A 41 -15.59 5.38 -15.15
CA GLU A 41 -15.53 5.98 -13.81
C GLU A 41 -14.50 5.28 -12.91
N HIS A 42 -14.41 3.95 -12.96
CA HIS A 42 -13.37 3.18 -12.28
C HIS A 42 -11.97 3.60 -12.73
N THR A 43 -11.75 3.69 -14.04
CA THR A 43 -10.45 4.13 -14.59
C THR A 43 -10.14 5.54 -14.14
N ALA A 44 -11.11 6.46 -14.23
CA ALA A 44 -10.95 7.84 -13.79
C ALA A 44 -10.58 7.92 -12.30
N LEU A 45 -11.22 7.11 -11.45
CA LEU A 45 -10.89 7.02 -10.02
C LEU A 45 -9.45 6.53 -9.81
N MET A 46 -9.05 5.46 -10.48
CA MET A 46 -7.72 4.84 -10.29
C MET A 46 -6.56 5.70 -10.79
N VAL A 47 -6.80 6.60 -11.74
CA VAL A 47 -5.77 7.52 -12.27
C VAL A 47 -5.90 8.95 -11.71
N SER A 48 -6.87 9.18 -10.83
CA SER A 48 -7.12 10.50 -10.26
C SER A 48 -6.00 10.95 -9.32
N GLU A 49 -5.71 12.25 -9.35
CA GLU A 49 -4.82 12.86 -8.35
C GLU A 49 -5.54 13.03 -7.00
N GLU A 50 -6.87 12.99 -7.01
CA GLU A 50 -7.74 13.14 -5.86
C GLU A 50 -7.74 11.91 -4.95
N LEU A 51 -7.64 10.70 -5.49
CA LEU A 51 -7.69 9.46 -4.70
C LEU A 51 -6.60 9.40 -3.61
N PRO A 52 -5.32 9.69 -3.90
CA PRO A 52 -4.30 9.82 -2.85
C PRO A 52 -4.67 10.84 -1.77
N GLY A 53 -5.24 12.00 -2.16
CA GLY A 53 -5.68 13.02 -1.23
C GLY A 53 -6.82 12.55 -0.32
N ILE A 54 -7.78 11.78 -0.87
CA ILE A 54 -8.86 11.16 -0.09
C ILE A 54 -8.29 10.18 0.94
N MET A 55 -7.33 9.33 0.54
CA MET A 55 -6.68 8.39 1.46
C MET A 55 -5.92 9.10 2.58
N GLU A 56 -5.25 10.22 2.26
CA GLU A 56 -4.57 11.04 3.27
C GLU A 56 -5.58 11.66 4.25
N TYR A 57 -6.72 12.14 3.79
CA TYR A 57 -7.78 12.64 4.67
C TYR A 57 -8.43 11.54 5.53
N TRP A 58 -8.51 10.30 5.05
CA TRP A 58 -8.95 9.17 5.88
C TRP A 58 -7.93 8.83 6.96
N ARG A 59 -6.64 8.89 6.62
CA ARG A 59 -5.57 8.68 7.59
C ARG A 59 -5.51 9.79 8.63
N SER A 60 -5.62 11.04 8.19
CA SER A 60 -5.43 12.23 9.01
C SER A 60 -6.49 13.27 8.63
N PRO A 61 -7.72 13.16 9.18
CA PRO A 61 -8.78 14.08 8.84
C PRO A 61 -8.45 15.50 9.34
N PRO A 62 -8.87 16.56 8.60
CA PRO A 62 -8.66 17.93 9.02
C PRO A 62 -9.24 18.17 10.43
N GLN A 63 -8.38 18.53 11.38
CA GLN A 63 -8.81 18.81 12.76
C GLN A 63 -9.29 20.26 12.87
N ALA A 64 -10.45 20.46 13.51
CA ALA A 64 -10.90 21.80 13.88
C ALA A 64 -10.06 22.33 15.05
N THR A 65 -9.63 23.58 14.98
CA THR A 65 -8.81 24.23 16.01
C THR A 65 -9.53 24.19 17.37
N GLY A 66 -8.95 23.52 18.37
CA GLY A 66 -9.51 23.40 19.72
C GLY A 66 -10.41 22.18 19.96
N SER A 67 -10.56 21.28 18.99
CA SER A 67 -11.33 20.05 19.14
C SER A 67 -10.45 18.89 19.63
N MET A 68 -10.74 18.34 20.81
CA MET A 68 -10.17 17.09 21.31
C MET A 68 -11.00 15.87 20.88
N ASP A 69 -11.66 15.96 19.73
CA ASP A 69 -12.66 14.98 19.34
C ASP A 69 -12.00 13.64 18.92
N VAL A 70 -12.30 12.60 19.70
CA VAL A 70 -11.78 11.24 19.54
C VAL A 70 -12.18 10.64 18.19
N HIS A 71 -13.22 11.17 17.56
CA HIS A 71 -13.72 10.77 16.24
C HIS A 71 -12.72 11.00 15.10
N ALA A 72 -11.68 11.84 15.28
CA ALA A 72 -10.66 12.09 14.27
C ALA A 72 -9.73 10.88 13.99
N LYS A 73 -9.86 9.76 14.70
CA LYS A 73 -9.03 8.56 14.51
C LYS A 73 -9.69 7.42 13.76
N ALA A 74 -10.93 7.58 13.27
CA ALA A 74 -11.74 6.43 12.85
C ALA A 74 -11.09 5.54 11.76
N ALA A 75 -10.60 6.15 10.66
CA ALA A 75 -10.01 5.41 9.55
C ALA A 75 -8.48 5.29 9.62
N GLN A 76 -7.82 6.07 10.48
CA GLN A 76 -6.36 6.04 10.65
C GLN A 76 -5.79 4.62 10.88
N PRO A 77 -6.23 3.84 11.88
CA PRO A 77 -5.64 2.54 12.15
C PRO A 77 -5.84 1.57 10.99
N VAL A 78 -7.00 1.63 10.32
CA VAL A 78 -7.31 0.77 9.16
C VAL A 78 -6.38 1.09 7.98
N VAL A 79 -6.20 2.38 7.68
CA VAL A 79 -5.32 2.81 6.58
C VAL A 79 -3.86 2.48 6.88
N GLU A 80 -3.41 2.66 8.13
CA GLU A 80 -2.04 2.36 8.54
C GLU A 80 -1.76 0.85 8.53
N GLU A 81 -2.68 0.03 9.03
CA GLU A 81 -2.56 -1.44 9.00
C GLU A 81 -2.50 -1.96 7.56
N PHE A 82 -3.40 -1.50 6.70
CA PHE A 82 -3.39 -1.86 5.28
C PHE A 82 -2.08 -1.43 4.60
N SER A 83 -1.63 -0.20 4.84
CA SER A 83 -0.38 0.32 4.27
C SER A 83 0.83 -0.50 4.73
N PHE A 84 0.85 -0.90 6.00
CA PHE A 84 1.91 -1.74 6.55
C PHE A 84 1.92 -3.13 5.89
N SER A 85 0.75 -3.75 5.69
CA SER A 85 0.64 -5.03 4.97
C SER A 85 1.20 -4.93 3.55
N CYS A 86 0.85 -3.87 2.81
CA CYS A 86 1.37 -3.65 1.46
C CYS A 86 2.91 -3.52 1.44
N ILE A 87 3.47 -2.77 2.40
CA ILE A 87 4.93 -2.60 2.50
C ILE A 87 5.61 -3.93 2.87
N ALA A 88 5.03 -4.71 3.79
CA ALA A 88 5.56 -6.01 4.17
C ALA A 88 5.65 -6.96 2.97
N ASP A 89 4.59 -7.03 2.15
CA ASP A 89 4.56 -7.86 0.94
C ASP A 89 5.61 -7.42 -0.10
N ILE A 90 5.85 -6.11 -0.23
CA ILE A 90 6.88 -5.58 -1.13
C ILE A 90 8.27 -5.97 -0.63
N ILE A 91 8.55 -5.74 0.65
CA ILE A 91 9.84 -6.08 1.27
C ILE A 91 10.10 -7.58 1.16
N GLU A 92 9.10 -8.43 1.38
CA GLU A 92 9.24 -9.87 1.24
C GLU A 92 9.66 -10.26 -0.19
N LYS A 93 9.01 -9.69 -1.21
CA LYS A 93 9.35 -9.93 -2.61
C LYS A 93 10.76 -9.44 -2.96
N GLU A 94 11.16 -8.28 -2.44
CA GLU A 94 12.52 -7.74 -2.63
C GLU A 94 13.57 -8.63 -1.97
N LEU A 95 13.32 -9.09 -0.73
CA LEU A 95 14.20 -9.99 0.00
C LEU A 95 14.33 -11.35 -0.71
N GLN A 96 13.25 -11.89 -1.25
CA GLN A 96 13.29 -13.09 -2.10
C GLN A 96 14.15 -12.87 -3.35
N GLY A 97 14.08 -11.68 -3.95
CA GLY A 97 14.88 -11.33 -5.14
C GLY A 97 16.39 -11.31 -4.90
N ILE A 98 16.83 -11.02 -3.67
CA ILE A 98 18.26 -11.04 -3.29
C ILE A 98 18.68 -12.33 -2.59
N GLN A 99 17.79 -13.31 -2.48
CA GLN A 99 18.04 -14.56 -1.77
C GLN A 99 19.31 -15.25 -2.27
N GLU A 100 19.50 -15.35 -3.58
CA GLU A 100 20.67 -15.97 -4.20
C GLU A 100 21.99 -15.24 -3.86
N LEU A 101 21.94 -13.92 -3.65
CA LEU A 101 23.09 -13.10 -3.27
C LEU A 101 23.41 -13.20 -1.77
N SER A 102 22.44 -13.64 -0.96
CA SER A 102 22.60 -13.85 0.48
C SER A 102 23.12 -15.24 0.85
N ILE A 103 23.28 -16.13 -0.14
CA ILE A 103 23.89 -17.43 0.06
C ILE A 103 25.40 -17.21 0.16
N CYS A 104 25.93 -17.27 1.38
CA CYS A 104 27.37 -17.32 1.58
C CYS A 104 27.91 -18.64 1.01
N PRO A 105 28.96 -18.63 0.16
CA PRO A 105 29.57 -19.87 -0.32
C PRO A 105 29.99 -20.75 0.87
N SER A 106 29.72 -22.06 0.80
CA SER A 106 30.04 -23.03 1.85
C SER A 106 31.53 -23.01 2.25
N ASP A 107 32.36 -22.54 1.33
CA ASP A 107 33.80 -22.44 1.35
C ASP A 107 34.26 -21.33 2.31
N GLU A 108 33.53 -20.21 2.34
CA GLU A 108 33.85 -18.99 3.10
C GLU A 108 33.47 -19.10 4.60
N VAL A 109 32.56 -20.00 4.95
CA VAL A 109 32.15 -20.27 6.35
C VAL A 109 32.84 -21.52 6.92
N SER A 110 33.71 -22.17 6.14
CA SER A 110 34.53 -23.27 6.63
C SER A 110 35.60 -22.77 7.61
N ASP A 111 35.99 -23.59 8.58
CA ASP A 111 37.09 -23.26 9.52
C ASP A 111 38.36 -22.89 8.73
N SER A 112 38.65 -23.61 7.64
CA SER A 112 39.70 -23.26 6.67
C SER A 112 39.45 -21.95 5.94
N GLY A 113 38.24 -21.60 5.52
CA GLY A 113 37.96 -20.33 4.85
C GLY A 113 38.14 -19.12 5.78
N LEU A 114 37.80 -19.30 7.06
CA LEU A 114 37.95 -18.27 8.11
C LEU A 114 39.38 -18.19 8.67
N THR A 115 40.14 -19.29 8.66
CA THR A 115 41.52 -19.33 9.20
C THR A 115 42.62 -19.32 8.15
N CYS A 116 42.33 -19.65 6.88
CA CYS A 116 43.23 -19.42 5.74
C CYS A 116 43.19 -17.95 5.32
N PHE A 117 43.46 -17.05 6.26
CA PHE A 117 43.86 -15.69 5.94
C PHE A 117 45.38 -15.71 5.69
N LEU A 118 45.81 -15.34 4.49
CA LEU A 118 47.23 -15.13 4.21
C LEU A 118 47.49 -13.63 4.30
N ILE A 119 48.40 -13.24 5.21
CA ILE A 119 48.81 -11.83 5.42
C ILE A 119 49.27 -11.20 4.09
N GLU A 120 49.86 -12.00 3.20
CA GLU A 120 50.33 -11.60 1.87
C GLU A 120 49.19 -11.08 0.96
N ASP A 121 48.00 -11.70 1.01
CA ASP A 121 46.83 -11.23 0.25
C ASP A 121 46.29 -9.88 0.77
N MET A 122 46.46 -9.62 2.06
CA MET A 122 46.09 -8.35 2.67
C MET A 122 47.04 -7.22 2.24
N VAL A 123 48.34 -7.53 2.11
CA VAL A 123 49.34 -6.59 1.60
C VAL A 123 49.06 -6.24 0.13
N LEU A 124 48.64 -7.20 -0.69
CA LEU A 124 48.25 -6.97 -2.08
C LEU A 124 46.98 -6.12 -2.21
N LYS A 125 45.94 -6.38 -1.40
CA LYS A 125 44.70 -5.58 -1.45
C LYS A 125 44.86 -4.15 -0.94
N LEU A 126 45.80 -3.90 -0.02
CA LEU A 126 46.07 -2.56 0.53
C LEU A 126 47.07 -1.75 -0.30
N SER A 127 47.67 -2.34 -1.33
CA SER A 127 48.60 -1.66 -2.24
C SER A 127 47.94 -1.19 -3.56
N THR A 128 46.62 -1.28 -3.66
CA THR A 128 45.80 -0.69 -4.73
C THR A 128 45.01 0.50 -4.18
#